data_AF-A0A537R6T7-F1
#
_entry.id   AF-A0A537R6T7-F1
#
_cell.length_a   1.000
_cell.length_b   1.000
_cell.length_c   1.000
_cell.angle_alpha   90.00
_cell.angle_beta   90.00
_cell.angle_gamma   90.00
#
_symmetry.space_group_name_H-M   'P 1'
#
loop_
_entity.id
_entity.type
_entity.pdbx_description
1 polymer ?
#
loop_
_entity_poly.entity_id
_entity_poly.type
_entity_poly.pdbx_seq_one_letter_code
_entity_poly.pdbx_strand_id
1 'polypeptide(L)' 'MDRIRIHGGQRLNGTIPISGAKNATLPLMIASLLTDKTLILDNVPRLADVNLLQRILGNHGVDIMVNGKRGGETQYD' A
#
# COMPACT_ATOMS: atom_id res chain seq x y z
N MET A 1 -3.78 -23.57 3.26
CA MET A 1 -4.81 -22.73 3.88
C MET A 1 -4.14 -21.97 5.01
N ASP A 2 -4.00 -20.67 4.85
CA ASP A 2 -3.45 -19.83 5.91
C ASP A 2 -4.46 -19.73 7.04
N ARG A 3 -3.99 -19.74 8.29
CA ARG A 3 -4.84 -19.62 9.47
C ARG A 3 -4.21 -18.71 10.50
N ILE A 4 -5.06 -17.94 11.18
CA ILE A 4 -4.66 -17.12 12.32
C ILE A 4 -5.25 -17.78 13.57
N ARG A 5 -4.41 -18.09 14.55
CA ARG A 5 -4.83 -18.57 15.88
C ARG A 5 -4.62 -17.45 16.90
N ILE A 6 -5.71 -16.95 17.46
CA ILE A 6 -5.69 -15.86 18.44
C ILE A 6 -5.76 -16.46 19.84
N HIS A 7 -4.86 -16.03 20.73
CA HIS A 7 -4.92 -16.33 22.16
C HIS A 7 -5.44 -15.07 22.88
N GLY A 8 -6.62 -15.17 23.48
CA GLY A 8 -7.25 -14.06 24.20
C GLY A 8 -6.63 -13.79 25.57
N GLY A 9 -7.21 -12.83 26.30
CA GLY A 9 -6.89 -12.57 27.71
C GLY A 9 -5.96 -11.38 27.97
N GLN A 10 -5.38 -10.77 26.93
CA GLN A 10 -4.50 -9.61 27.05
C GLN A 10 -5.19 -8.35 26.51
N ARG A 11 -5.16 -7.24 27.27
CA ARG A 11 -5.59 -5.93 26.77
C ARG A 11 -4.52 -5.37 25.84
N LEU A 12 -4.94 -4.82 24.70
CA LEU A 12 -4.04 -4.09 23.80
C LEU A 12 -3.66 -2.75 24.44
N ASN A 13 -2.38 -2.41 24.39
CA ASN A 13 -1.84 -1.11 24.80
C ASN A 13 -0.74 -0.70 23.81
N GLY A 14 -0.84 0.50 23.27
CA GLY A 14 0.15 1.06 22.34
C GLY A 14 -0.51 1.84 21.21
N THR A 15 0.31 2.28 20.27
CA THR A 15 -0.12 2.96 19.05
C THR A 15 0.69 2.39 17.90
N ILE A 16 0.03 2.14 16.78
CA ILE A 16 0.69 1.71 15.54
C ILE A 16 0.33 2.70 14.43
N PRO A 17 1.27 3.00 13.52
CA PRO A 17 0.93 3.74 12.31
C PRO A 17 0.02 2.89 11.42
N ILE A 18 -0.94 3.54 10.77
CA ILE A 18 -1.76 2.91 9.75
C ILE A 18 -1.29 3.34 8.36
N SER A 19 -1.40 2.42 7.40
CA SER A 19 -1.25 2.77 6.00
C SER A 19 -2.44 3.59 5.49
N GLY A 20 -2.28 4.21 4.32
CA GLY A 20 -3.35 4.94 3.64
C GLY A 20 -4.56 4.06 3.28
N ALA A 21 -5.67 4.73 2.97
CA ALA A 21 -6.93 4.05 2.65
C ALA A 21 -6.90 3.42 1.26
N LYS A 22 -7.28 2.13 1.14
CA LYS A 22 -7.45 1.42 -0.13
C LYS A 22 -8.27 2.23 -1.14
N ASN A 23 -9.44 2.70 -0.71
CA ASN A 23 -10.40 3.33 -1.61
C ASN A 23 -9.98 4.73 -2.08
N ALA A 24 -9.03 5.37 -1.39
CA ALA A 24 -8.37 6.59 -1.89
C ALA A 24 -7.19 6.23 -2.81
N THR A 25 -6.43 5.20 -2.47
CA THR A 25 -5.24 4.76 -3.22
C THR A 25 -5.59 4.30 -4.63
N LEU A 26 -6.59 3.44 -4.81
CA LEU A 26 -6.86 2.82 -6.11
C LEU A 26 -7.23 3.85 -7.20
N PRO A 27 -8.14 4.82 -6.97
CA PRO A 27 -8.41 5.88 -7.94
C PRO A 27 -7.18 6.75 -8.23
N LEU A 28 -6.36 7.05 -7.22
CA LEU A 28 -5.14 7.84 -7.40
C LEU A 28 -4.11 7.11 -8.26
N MET A 29 -4.01 5.77 -8.16
CA MET A 29 -3.18 4.98 -9.07
C MET A 29 -3.70 5.07 -10.51
N ILE A 30 -5.02 5.04 -10.73
CA ILE A 30 -5.63 5.14 -12.06
C ILE A 30 -5.39 6.53 -12.68
N ALA A 31 -5.33 7.58 -11.86
CA ALA A 31 -5.03 8.93 -12.33
C ALA A 31 -3.66 9.05 -13.03
N SER A 32 -2.74 8.08 -12.84
CA SER A 32 -1.49 8.01 -13.62
C SER A 32 -1.70 7.90 -15.13
N LEU A 33 -2.85 7.40 -15.57
CA LEU A 33 -3.20 7.33 -16.99
C LEU A 33 -3.57 8.69 -17.60
N LEU A 34 -3.77 9.72 -16.77
CA LEU A 34 -4.22 11.04 -17.20
C LEU A 34 -3.08 12.03 -17.46
N THR A 35 -1.83 11.63 -17.21
CA THR A 35 -0.65 12.48 -17.43
C THR A 35 0.58 11.63 -17.75
N ASP A 36 1.48 12.19 -18.54
CA ASP A 36 2.82 11.66 -18.83
C ASP A 36 3.82 11.94 -17.70
N LYS A 37 3.46 12.74 -16.70
CA LYS A 37 4.31 13.07 -15.55
C LYS A 37 4.30 11.95 -14.52
N THR A 38 5.43 11.76 -13.85
CA THR A 38 5.52 10.85 -12.70
C THR A 38 4.59 11.31 -11.57
N LEU A 39 3.70 10.43 -11.13
CA LEU A 39 2.92 10.61 -9.92
C LEU A 39 3.59 9.91 -8.74
N ILE A 40 3.76 10.63 -7.63
CA ILE A 40 4.30 10.08 -6.38
C ILE A 40 3.13 9.89 -5.41
N LEU A 41 2.90 8.63 -5.01
CA LEU A 41 1.88 8.28 -4.03
C LEU A 41 2.55 7.83 -2.74
N ASP A 42 2.40 8.63 -1.70
CA ASP A 42 2.87 8.31 -0.35
C ASP A 42 1.83 7.51 0.44
N ASN A 43 2.31 6.76 1.43
CA ASN A 43 1.48 5.99 2.36
C ASN A 43 0.54 4.96 1.68
N VAL A 44 0.95 4.39 0.56
CA VAL A 44 0.18 3.37 -0.17
C VAL A 44 0.08 2.06 0.65
N PRO A 45 -1.11 1.51 0.88
CA PRO A 45 -1.28 0.27 1.66
C PRO A 45 -0.81 -0.97 0.88
N ARG A 46 -0.21 -1.93 1.58
CA ARG A 46 0.26 -3.19 1.00
C ARG A 46 -0.87 -4.22 0.96
N LEU A 47 -1.73 -4.11 -0.04
CA LEU A 47 -2.91 -4.96 -0.21
C LEU A 47 -2.87 -5.72 -1.53
N ALA A 48 -3.56 -6.85 -1.59
CA ALA A 48 -3.70 -7.65 -2.81
C ALA A 48 -4.27 -6.83 -3.98
N ASP A 49 -5.27 -5.98 -3.71
CA ASP A 49 -5.89 -5.12 -4.73
C ASP A 49 -4.92 -4.10 -5.30
N VAL A 50 -4.04 -3.54 -4.47
CA VAL A 50 -3.00 -2.60 -4.91
C VAL A 50 -2.00 -3.32 -5.81
N ASN A 51 -1.55 -4.52 -5.41
CA ASN A 51 -0.63 -5.32 -6.22
C ASN A 51 -1.25 -5.75 -7.56
N LEU A 52 -2.54 -6.09 -7.55
CA LEU A 52 -3.28 -6.45 -8.77
C LEU A 52 -3.40 -5.25 -9.70
N LEU A 53 -3.76 -4.08 -9.17
CA LEU A 53 -3.89 -2.86 -9.96
C LEU A 53 -2.54 -2.41 -10.54
N GLN A 54 -1.43 -2.56 -9.80
CA GLN A 54 -0.09 -2.30 -10.34
C GLN A 54 0.17 -3.15 -11.59
N ARG A 55 -0.16 -4.44 -11.57
CA ARG A 55 0.00 -5.32 -12.73
C ARG A 55 -0.89 -4.89 -13.90
N ILE A 56 -2.14 -4.53 -13.63
CA ILE A 56 -3.07 -4.04 -14.66
C ILE A 56 -2.51 -2.77 -15.31
N LEU A 57 -2.09 -1.79 -14.52
CA LEU A 57 -1.53 -0.54 -15.03
C LEU A 57 -0.22 -0.78 -15.80
N GLY A 58 0.64 -1.69 -15.32
CA GLY A 58 1.85 -2.11 -16.05
C GLY A 58 1.54 -2.68 -17.43
N ASN A 59 0.48 -3.49 -17.56
CA ASN A 59 0.02 -3.98 -18.86
C ASN A 59 -0.51 -2.88 -19.80
N HIS A 60 -0.83 -1.70 -19.25
CA HIS A 60 -1.25 -0.51 -20.01
C HIS A 60 -0.11 0.49 -20.21
N GLY A 61 1.14 0.09 -19.97
CA GLY A 61 2.34 0.89 -20.22
C GLY A 61 2.74 1.85 -19.10
N VAL A 62 2.15 1.72 -17.90
CA VAL A 62 2.58 2.50 -16.74
C VAL A 62 3.79 1.84 -16.09
N ASP A 63 4.93 2.54 -16.08
CA ASP A 63 6.10 2.14 -15.29
C ASP A 63 5.87 2.43 -13.80
N ILE A 64 6.11 1.44 -12.96
CA ILE A 64 5.84 1.52 -11.52
C ILE A 64 7.13 1.20 -10.75
N MET A 65 7.53 2.11 -9.88
CA MET A 65 8.62 1.92 -8.93
C MET A 65 8.06 1.98 -7.50
N VAL A 66 8.44 1.01 -6.68
CA VAL A 66 8.09 0.98 -5.26
C VAL A 66 9.36 1.18 -4.46
N ASN A 67 9.46 2.31 -3.75
CA ASN A 67 10.52 2.51 -2.77
C ASN A 67 10.29 1.54 -1.61
N GLY A 68 11.19 0.58 -1.45
CA GLY A 68 11.09 -0.40 -0.37
C GLY A 68 11.25 0.30 0.98
N LYS A 69 10.21 0.21 1.83
CA LYS A 69 10.35 0.36 3.28
C LYS A 69 10.17 -1.00 3.92
N ARG A 70 11.10 -1.38 4.79
CA ARG A 70 10.91 -2.56 5.66
C ARG A 70 9.81 -2.23 6.66
N GLY A 71 8.97 -3.22 6.99
CA GLY A 71 7.98 -3.04 8.06
C GLY A 71 8.73 -2.77 9.37
N GLY A 72 8.60 -1.56 9.91
CA GLY A 72 9.26 -1.12 11.14
C GLY A 72 10.14 0.13 11.00
N GLU A 73 10.45 0.59 9.78
CA GLU A 73 11.21 1.84 9.59
C GLU A 73 10.28 3.05 9.69
N THR A 74 10.41 3.80 10.77
CA THR A 74 9.76 5.11 10.93
C THR A 74 10.54 6.17 10.17
N GLN A 75 9.88 7.20 9.66
CA GLN A 75 10.53 8.38 9.04
C GLN A 75 11.30 9.26 10.07
N TYR A 76 11.50 8.73 11.28
CA TYR A 76 12.16 9.38 12.42
C TYR A 76 13.28 8.50 13.00
N ASP A 77 13.75 7.50 12.25
CA ASP A 77 15.01 6.79 12.51
C ASP A 77 16.15 7.37 11.66
#